data_AF-A0AAJ0XBK9-F1
#
_entry.id   AF-A0AAJ0XBK9-F1
#
_cell.length_a   1.000
_cell.length_b   1.000
_cell.length_c   1.000
_cell.angle_alpha   90.00
_cell.angle_beta   90.00
_cell.angle_gamma   90.00
#
_symmetry.space_group_name_H-M   'P 1'
#
loop_
_entity.id
_entity.type
_entity.pdbx_description
1 polymer ?
#
loop_
_entity_poly.entity_id
_entity_poly.type
_entity_poly.pdbx_seq_one_letter_code
_entity_poly.pdbx_strand_id
1 'polypeptide(L)'
;MITSEVPDFDPTADPDWDSPLSFRLTPELIVHAIMETASAVHTGWESCIDEDAVLSQIAAMDDTGDKAVRLVEQAFADEQDSDLTWHDWTVEVRAGGVLIVGHWQVRSNAAPLDWEWAAAAAERAFERACVLVGRRVRRGMMVDEPLPRELPPRSSRH
;
A
#
# COMPACT_ATOMS: atom_id res chain seq x y z
N MET A 1 8.99 -24.93 -32.97
CA MET A 1 9.92 -25.94 -32.44
C MET A 1 10.99 -25.15 -31.69
N ILE A 2 10.87 -25.02 -30.37
CA ILE A 2 11.85 -24.33 -29.53
C ILE A 2 12.56 -25.42 -28.74
N THR A 3 13.82 -25.65 -29.05
CA THR A 3 14.70 -26.57 -28.32
C THR A 3 15.09 -25.90 -27.01
N SER A 4 14.47 -26.34 -25.92
CA SER A 4 14.90 -26.02 -24.55
C SER A 4 16.12 -26.88 -24.25
N GLU A 5 17.32 -26.35 -24.46
CA GLU A 5 18.53 -26.91 -23.85
C GLU A 5 18.41 -26.71 -22.34
N VAL A 6 18.29 -27.82 -21.60
CA VAL A 6 18.45 -27.80 -20.15
C VAL A 6 19.96 -27.70 -19.90
N PRO A 7 20.45 -26.67 -19.17
CA PRO A 7 21.86 -26.56 -18.87
C PRO A 7 22.35 -27.80 -18.11
N ASP A 8 23.53 -28.30 -18.47
CA ASP A 8 24.20 -29.39 -17.78
C ASP A 8 24.45 -28.96 -16.32
N PHE A 9 23.82 -29.65 -15.37
CA PHE A 9 23.92 -29.33 -13.95
C PHE A 9 25.22 -29.91 -13.40
N ASP A 10 26.22 -29.06 -13.15
CA ASP A 10 27.43 -29.43 -12.42
C ASP A 10 27.18 -29.26 -10.91
N PRO A 11 27.08 -30.36 -10.12
CA PRO A 11 26.85 -30.31 -8.68
C PRO A 11 28.06 -29.78 -7.89
N THR A 12 29.20 -29.51 -8.55
CA THR A 12 30.43 -29.01 -7.94
C THR A 12 30.69 -27.53 -8.21
N ALA A 13 29.91 -26.91 -9.10
CA ALA A 13 29.99 -25.48 -9.35
C ALA A 13 29.37 -24.69 -8.20
N ASP A 14 30.05 -23.62 -7.77
CA ASP A 14 29.45 -22.65 -6.85
C ASP A 14 28.18 -22.07 -7.48
N PRO A 15 27.08 -21.90 -6.71
CA PRO A 15 25.86 -21.32 -7.23
C PRO A 15 26.12 -19.90 -7.76
N ASP A 16 25.59 -19.61 -8.94
CA ASP A 16 25.67 -18.27 -9.53
C ASP A 16 24.74 -17.31 -8.77
N TRP A 17 25.33 -16.57 -7.82
CA TRP A 17 24.64 -15.58 -7.00
C TRP A 17 24.27 -14.30 -7.76
N ASP A 18 24.86 -14.07 -8.94
CA ASP A 18 24.66 -12.86 -9.74
C ASP A 18 23.58 -13.04 -10.82
N SER A 19 23.13 -14.29 -11.04
CA SER A 19 22.07 -14.60 -11.99
C SER A 19 20.71 -13.97 -11.60
N PRO A 20 20.06 -13.24 -12.51
CA PRO A 20 18.75 -12.64 -12.24
C PRO A 20 17.66 -13.71 -12.08
N LEU A 21 16.88 -13.62 -11.00
CA LEU A 21 15.76 -14.51 -10.75
C LEU A 21 14.51 -14.05 -11.50
N SER A 22 13.82 -15.00 -12.14
CA SER A 22 12.50 -14.78 -12.74
C SER A 22 11.42 -15.42 -11.88
N PHE A 23 10.53 -14.60 -11.32
CA PHE A 23 9.36 -15.07 -10.56
C PHE A 23 8.09 -14.92 -11.38
N ARG A 24 7.23 -15.94 -11.35
CA ARG A 24 5.84 -15.82 -11.79
C ARG A 24 4.97 -15.52 -10.57
N LEU A 25 4.45 -14.31 -10.52
CA LEU A 25 3.49 -13.90 -9.50
C LEU A 25 2.08 -14.19 -10.00
N THR A 26 1.28 -14.89 -9.20
CA THR A 26 -0.17 -15.00 -9.41
C THR A 26 -0.88 -13.94 -8.55
N PRO A 27 -2.09 -13.50 -8.93
CA PRO A 27 -2.90 -12.64 -8.06
C PRO A 27 -3.08 -13.24 -6.66
N GLU A 28 -3.29 -14.56 -6.56
CA GLU A 28 -3.40 -15.28 -5.29
C GLU A 28 -2.14 -15.14 -4.41
N LEU A 29 -0.94 -15.22 -5.00
CA LEU A 29 0.30 -15.02 -4.27
C LEU A 29 0.45 -13.58 -3.78
N ILE A 30 0.00 -12.60 -4.57
CA ILE A 30 -0.03 -11.19 -4.16
C ILE A 30 -0.99 -11.00 -2.98
N VAL A 31 -2.18 -11.59 -3.06
CA VAL A 31 -3.17 -11.58 -1.98
C VAL A 31 -2.58 -12.17 -0.70
N HIS A 32 -1.97 -13.35 -0.76
CA HIS A 32 -1.35 -13.94 0.42
C HIS A 32 -0.16 -13.13 0.96
N ALA A 33 0.69 -12.56 0.12
CA ALA A 33 1.87 -11.83 0.59
C ALA A 33 1.53 -10.47 1.21
N ILE A 34 0.46 -9.83 0.74
CA ILE A 34 0.15 -8.43 1.06
C ILE A 34 -1.10 -8.31 1.93
N MET A 35 -2.14 -9.08 1.63
CA MET A 35 -3.49 -8.91 2.17
C MET A 35 -3.88 -10.01 3.17
N GLU A 36 -2.90 -10.77 3.71
CA GLU A 36 -3.14 -11.91 4.61
C GLU A 36 -4.04 -11.59 5.80
N THR A 37 -3.93 -10.37 6.34
CA THR A 37 -4.68 -9.94 7.53
C THR A 37 -5.94 -9.16 7.21
N ALA A 38 -6.28 -8.98 5.92
CA ALA A 38 -7.48 -8.27 5.52
C ALA A 38 -8.73 -9.06 5.93
N SER A 39 -9.78 -8.36 6.36
CA SER A 39 -11.08 -8.97 6.67
C SER A 39 -11.79 -9.47 5.41
N ALA A 40 -11.54 -8.84 4.27
CA ALA A 40 -12.01 -9.28 2.97
C ALA A 40 -11.00 -8.92 1.87
N VAL A 41 -10.89 -9.79 0.87
CA VAL A 41 -10.05 -9.55 -0.32
C VAL A 41 -10.82 -9.94 -1.56
N HIS A 42 -10.79 -9.09 -2.58
CA HIS A 42 -11.39 -9.38 -3.86
C HIS A 42 -10.61 -8.74 -5.00
N THR A 43 -11.02 -9.05 -6.22
CA THR A 43 -10.45 -8.49 -7.45
C THR A 43 -11.55 -7.88 -8.29
N GLY A 44 -11.25 -6.78 -8.98
CA GLY A 44 -12.22 -6.08 -9.83
C GLY A 44 -11.57 -5.40 -11.03
N TRP A 45 -12.41 -4.88 -11.91
CA TRP A 45 -12.01 -4.00 -13.02
C TRP A 45 -12.16 -2.52 -12.68
N GLU A 46 -12.98 -2.22 -11.67
CA GLU A 46 -13.32 -0.89 -11.20
C GLU A 46 -13.16 -0.82 -9.69
N SER A 47 -12.85 0.37 -9.17
CA SER A 47 -12.68 0.59 -7.73
C SER A 47 -14.03 0.43 -7.03
N CYS A 48 -14.02 -0.22 -5.87
CA CYS A 48 -15.20 -0.30 -5.00
C CYS A 48 -15.22 0.80 -3.93
N ILE A 49 -14.29 1.76 -4.01
CA ILE A 49 -14.18 2.88 -3.09
C ILE A 49 -15.22 3.93 -3.48
N ASP A 50 -16.06 4.32 -2.53
CA ASP A 50 -16.97 5.45 -2.69
C ASP A 50 -16.21 6.73 -2.34
N GLU A 51 -15.94 7.55 -3.35
CA GLU A 51 -15.15 8.79 -3.20
C GLU A 51 -15.84 9.81 -2.27
N ASP A 52 -17.16 9.73 -2.09
CA ASP A 52 -17.90 10.59 -1.14
C ASP A 52 -17.73 10.14 0.33
N ALA A 53 -17.29 8.89 0.56
CA ALA A 53 -17.07 8.30 1.87
C ALA A 53 -15.60 8.37 2.34
N VAL A 54 -14.69 8.87 1.50
CA VAL A 54 -13.25 8.93 1.77
C VAL A 54 -12.93 9.99 2.83
N LEU A 55 -12.25 9.56 3.89
CA LEU A 55 -11.74 10.41 4.96
C LEU A 55 -10.30 10.82 4.69
N SER A 56 -9.46 9.88 4.25
CA SER A 56 -8.06 10.12 3.94
C SER A 56 -7.58 9.18 2.84
N GLN A 57 -6.59 9.62 2.06
CA GLN A 57 -5.97 8.76 1.06
C GLN A 57 -4.49 9.07 0.86
N ILE A 58 -3.72 8.03 0.57
CA ILE A 58 -2.36 8.12 0.05
C ILE A 58 -2.21 7.16 -1.14
N ALA A 59 -1.41 7.56 -2.12
CA ALA A 59 -1.22 6.80 -3.34
C ALA A 59 0.24 6.80 -3.78
N ALA A 60 0.65 5.71 -4.42
CA ALA A 60 1.93 5.56 -5.09
C ALA A 60 1.68 4.96 -6.49
N MET A 61 2.31 5.52 -7.51
CA MET A 61 2.17 5.07 -8.91
C MET A 61 3.53 4.76 -9.48
N ASP A 62 3.63 3.80 -10.41
CA ASP A 62 4.85 3.56 -11.18
C ASP A 62 5.11 4.67 -12.21
N ASP A 63 6.25 4.62 -12.91
CA ASP A 63 6.64 5.69 -13.85
C ASP A 63 5.82 5.68 -15.14
N THR A 64 5.13 4.57 -15.45
CA THR A 64 4.27 4.47 -16.64
C THR A 64 2.84 4.91 -16.37
N GLY A 65 2.41 4.89 -15.10
CA GLY A 65 1.06 5.19 -14.66
C GLY A 65 0.09 4.01 -14.80
N ASP A 66 0.57 2.85 -15.26
CA ASP A 66 -0.26 1.66 -15.45
C ASP A 66 -0.45 0.86 -14.15
N LYS A 67 0.44 1.07 -13.18
CA LYS A 67 0.37 0.42 -11.88
C LYS A 67 0.33 1.45 -10.78
N ALA A 68 -0.55 1.21 -9.83
CA ALA A 68 -0.78 2.11 -8.71
C ALA A 68 -1.11 1.30 -7.46
N VAL A 69 -0.82 1.90 -6.32
CA VAL A 69 -1.25 1.40 -5.02
C VAL A 69 -1.89 2.57 -4.30
N ARG A 70 -3.08 2.37 -3.75
CA ARG A 70 -3.77 3.33 -2.89
C ARG A 70 -4.01 2.71 -1.52
N LEU A 71 -3.85 3.51 -0.47
CA LEU A 71 -4.42 3.25 0.84
C LEU A 71 -5.46 4.34 1.08
N VAL A 72 -6.69 3.92 1.31
CA VAL A 72 -7.83 4.81 1.51
C VAL A 72 -8.48 4.46 2.83
N GLU A 73 -8.70 5.47 3.66
CA GLU A 73 -9.55 5.39 4.83
C GLU A 73 -10.92 5.95 4.46
N GLN A 74 -11.97 5.19 4.71
CA GLN A 74 -13.34 5.57 4.43
C GLN A 74 -14.28 5.20 5.56
N ALA A 75 -15.41 5.90 5.66
CA ALA A 75 -16.46 5.60 6.61
C ALA A 75 -17.83 5.61 5.94
N PHE A 76 -18.58 4.54 6.12
CA PHE A 76 -19.89 4.36 5.50
C PHE A 76 -20.89 3.74 6.47
N ALA A 77 -22.17 4.06 6.29
CA ALA A 77 -23.24 3.46 7.06
C ALA A 77 -23.49 2.00 6.62
N ASP A 78 -23.92 1.15 7.55
CA ASP A 78 -24.34 -0.22 7.23
C ASP A 78 -25.59 -0.18 6.35
N GLU A 79 -25.59 -0.99 5.30
CA GLU A 79 -26.71 -1.06 4.35
C GLU A 79 -28.03 -1.49 5.00
N GLN A 80 -27.95 -2.26 6.09
CA GLN A 80 -29.11 -2.78 6.81
C GLN A 80 -29.51 -1.90 8.00
N ASP A 81 -28.59 -1.08 8.50
CA ASP A 81 -28.79 -0.24 9.68
C ASP A 81 -27.99 1.07 9.58
N SER A 82 -28.67 2.16 9.22
CA SER A 82 -28.04 3.47 9.02
C SER A 82 -27.45 4.07 10.30
N ASP A 83 -27.83 3.56 11.48
CA ASP A 83 -27.29 4.03 12.77
C ASP A 83 -25.94 3.37 13.09
N LEU A 84 -25.56 2.33 12.34
CA LEU A 84 -24.26 1.69 12.45
C LEU A 84 -23.32 2.18 11.35
N THR A 85 -22.17 2.70 11.74
CA THR A 85 -21.10 3.10 10.81
C THR A 85 -19.95 2.10 10.85
N TRP A 86 -19.37 1.83 9.68
CA TRP A 86 -18.13 1.10 9.50
C TRP A 86 -16.99 2.07 9.20
N HIS A 87 -15.81 1.79 9.74
CA HIS A 87 -14.54 2.31 9.23
C HIS A 87 -13.82 1.22 8.47
N ASP A 88 -13.25 1.61 7.34
CA ASP A 88 -12.53 0.72 6.45
C ASP A 88 -11.23 1.37 6.02
N TRP A 89 -10.12 0.67 6.22
CA TRP A 89 -8.87 0.95 5.54
C TRP A 89 -8.77 0.01 4.35
N THR A 90 -8.90 0.55 3.15
CA THR A 90 -8.86 -0.19 1.89
C THR A 90 -7.51 0.00 1.22
N VAL A 91 -6.82 -1.11 0.92
CA VAL A 91 -5.63 -1.10 0.05
C VAL A 91 -6.03 -1.60 -1.32
N GLU A 92 -5.85 -0.76 -2.33
CA GLU A 92 -6.11 -1.10 -3.73
C GLU A 92 -4.79 -1.17 -4.50
N VAL A 93 -4.51 -2.32 -5.11
CA VAL A 93 -3.35 -2.54 -5.97
C VAL A 93 -3.83 -2.68 -7.42
N ARG A 94 -3.49 -1.70 -8.25
CA ARG A 94 -3.70 -1.73 -9.70
C ARG A 94 -2.52 -2.37 -10.40
N ALA A 95 -2.79 -3.45 -11.12
CA ALA A 95 -1.85 -4.12 -12.00
C ALA A 95 -2.40 -4.11 -13.43
N GLY A 96 -2.11 -3.04 -14.17
CA GLY A 96 -2.66 -2.84 -15.52
C GLY A 96 -4.16 -2.57 -15.46
N GLY A 97 -4.97 -3.50 -15.97
CA GLY A 97 -6.43 -3.39 -15.97
C GLY A 97 -7.12 -4.02 -14.75
N VAL A 98 -6.41 -4.78 -13.93
CA VAL A 98 -6.98 -5.51 -12.78
C VAL A 98 -6.66 -4.77 -11.48
N LEU A 99 -7.66 -4.70 -10.60
CA LEU A 99 -7.52 -4.26 -9.22
C LEU A 99 -7.54 -5.47 -8.27
N ILE A 100 -6.67 -5.43 -7.28
CA ILE A 100 -6.68 -6.34 -6.13
C ILE A 100 -6.93 -5.48 -4.90
N VAL A 101 -8.03 -5.74 -4.20
CA VAL A 101 -8.52 -4.87 -3.13
C VAL A 101 -8.60 -5.66 -1.82
N GLY A 102 -7.95 -5.14 -0.78
CA GLY A 102 -8.03 -5.66 0.58
C GLY A 102 -8.68 -4.65 1.51
N HIS A 103 -9.56 -5.14 2.39
CA HIS A 103 -10.30 -4.32 3.35
C HIS A 103 -9.91 -4.69 4.78
N TRP A 104 -9.78 -3.69 5.64
CA TRP A 104 -9.63 -3.85 7.09
C TRP A 104 -10.76 -3.09 7.76
N GLN A 105 -11.87 -3.79 7.97
CA GLN A 105 -13.13 -3.17 8.42
C GLN A 105 -13.40 -3.39 9.90
N VAL A 106 -13.75 -2.32 10.59
CA VAL A 106 -14.18 -2.34 12.00
C VAL A 106 -15.39 -1.43 12.18
N ARG A 107 -16.25 -1.75 13.16
CA ARG A 107 -17.35 -0.85 13.51
C ARG A 107 -16.80 0.45 14.10
N SER A 108 -17.47 1.58 13.85
CA SER A 108 -17.04 2.87 14.39
C SER A 108 -17.03 2.92 15.93
N ASN A 109 -17.83 2.07 16.58
CA ASN A 109 -17.86 1.93 18.03
C ASN A 109 -16.95 0.81 18.57
N ALA A 110 -16.11 0.20 17.73
CA ALA A 110 -15.13 -0.80 18.16
C ALA A 110 -14.11 -0.20 19.14
N ALA A 111 -13.37 -1.08 19.83
CA ALA A 111 -12.36 -0.61 20.77
C ALA A 111 -11.25 0.17 20.03
N PRO A 112 -10.65 1.20 20.64
CA PRO A 112 -9.53 1.93 20.02
C PRO A 112 -8.38 1.02 19.58
N LEU A 113 -8.15 -0.08 20.30
CA LEU A 113 -7.13 -1.06 19.94
C LEU A 113 -7.43 -1.77 18.60
N ASP A 114 -8.70 -2.04 18.30
CA ASP A 114 -9.10 -2.69 17.04
C ASP A 114 -8.87 -1.73 15.86
N TRP A 115 -9.16 -0.45 16.07
CA TRP A 115 -8.87 0.63 15.12
C TRP A 115 -7.38 0.76 14.84
N GLU A 116 -6.57 0.90 15.90
CA GLU A 116 -5.11 0.99 15.78
C GLU A 116 -4.53 -0.23 15.07
N TRP A 117 -5.06 -1.41 15.38
CA TRP A 117 -4.64 -2.65 14.73
C TRP A 117 -4.99 -2.65 13.24
N ALA A 118 -6.23 -2.31 12.88
CA ALA A 118 -6.72 -2.31 11.49
C ALA A 118 -5.93 -1.30 10.63
N ALA A 119 -5.77 -0.06 11.13
CA ALA A 119 -4.97 0.96 10.48
C ALA A 119 -3.51 0.49 10.27
N ALA A 120 -2.86 -0.02 11.33
CA ALA A 120 -1.48 -0.47 11.24
C ALA A 120 -1.29 -1.72 10.37
N ALA A 121 -2.32 -2.57 10.23
CA ALA A 121 -2.31 -3.72 9.34
C ALA A 121 -2.41 -3.27 7.86
N ALA A 122 -3.35 -2.37 7.57
CA ALA A 122 -3.53 -1.79 6.23
C ALA A 122 -2.31 -0.97 5.78
N GLU A 123 -1.70 -0.18 6.67
CA GLU A 123 -0.45 0.53 6.39
C GLU A 123 0.68 -0.43 5.99
N ARG A 124 0.83 -1.54 6.73
CA ARG A 124 1.86 -2.55 6.41
C ARG A 124 1.60 -3.22 5.07
N ALA A 125 0.34 -3.46 4.73
CA ALA A 125 -0.04 -3.96 3.41
C ALA A 125 0.30 -2.95 2.31
N PHE A 126 -0.04 -1.67 2.50
CA PHE A 126 0.30 -0.58 1.58
C PHE A 126 1.82 -0.46 1.37
N GLU A 127 2.61 -0.51 2.45
CA GLU A 127 4.07 -0.47 2.40
C GLU A 127 4.65 -1.61 1.55
N ARG A 128 4.15 -2.83 1.74
CA ARG A 128 4.57 -4.01 0.96
C ARG A 128 4.14 -3.88 -0.50
N ALA A 129 2.92 -3.42 -0.74
CA ALA A 129 2.39 -3.21 -2.08
C ALA A 129 3.15 -2.16 -2.88
N CYS A 130 3.61 -1.08 -2.24
CA CYS A 130 4.44 -0.06 -2.88
C CYS A 130 5.71 -0.64 -3.52
N VAL A 131 6.27 -1.72 -2.98
CA VAL A 131 7.43 -2.41 -3.57
C VAL A 131 7.09 -3.01 -4.94
N LEU A 132 5.87 -3.49 -5.15
CA LEU A 132 5.43 -4.06 -6.43
C LEU A 132 5.43 -3.02 -7.57
N VAL A 133 5.28 -1.74 -7.24
CA VAL A 133 5.32 -0.63 -8.19
C VAL A 133 6.67 0.10 -8.19
N GLY A 134 7.71 -0.52 -7.62
CA GLY A 134 9.07 0.02 -7.59
C GLY A 134 9.24 1.22 -6.66
N ARG A 135 8.34 1.40 -5.68
CA ARG A 135 8.38 2.48 -4.71
C ARG A 135 8.85 1.97 -3.36
N ARG A 136 9.49 2.86 -2.59
CA ARG A 136 9.93 2.60 -1.20
C ARG A 136 9.20 3.57 -0.28
N VAL A 137 8.52 3.04 0.73
CA VAL A 137 7.84 3.82 1.76
C VAL A 137 8.78 4.01 2.95
N ARG A 138 8.74 5.19 3.58
CA ARG A 138 9.47 5.48 4.82
C ARG A 138 8.48 6.05 5.84
N ARG A 139 8.46 5.51 7.05
CA ARG A 139 7.74 6.11 8.19
C ARG A 139 8.54 7.29 8.73
N GLY A 140 7.91 8.46 8.84
CA GLY A 140 8.56 9.70 9.30
C GLY A 140 7.97 10.21 10.61
N MET A 141 8.83 10.71 11.50
CA MET A 141 8.47 11.50 12.68
C MET A 141 9.06 12.91 12.47
N MET A 142 8.23 13.95 12.36
CA MET A 142 8.68 15.32 12.11
C MET A 142 8.19 16.26 13.21
N VAL A 143 9.13 16.99 13.81
CA VAL A 143 8.88 18.21 14.58
C VAL A 143 9.60 19.32 13.83
N ASP A 144 8.84 20.24 13.22
CA ASP A 144 9.39 21.44 12.59
C ASP A 144 9.73 22.46 13.68
N GLU A 145 11.02 22.70 13.89
CA GLU A 145 11.50 23.73 14.81
C GLU A 145 11.85 25.00 14.00
N PRO A 146 11.22 26.16 14.28
CA PRO A 146 11.39 27.34 13.44
C PRO A 146 12.83 27.84 13.52
N LEU A 147 13.48 27.94 12.36
CA LEU A 147 14.79 28.58 12.24
C LEU A 147 14.70 30.02 12.79
N PRO A 148 15.58 30.42 13.74
CA PRO A 148 15.66 31.80 14.18
C PRO A 148 15.88 32.71 12.97
N ARG A 149 14.93 33.60 12.69
CA ARG A 149 15.10 34.62 11.65
C ARG A 149 16.30 35.48 12.04
N GLU A 150 17.33 35.51 11.19
CA GLU A 150 18.38 36.51 11.30
C GLU A 150 17.72 37.90 11.31
N LEU A 151 17.90 38.62 12.42
CA LEU A 151 17.45 40.01 12.52
C LEU A 151 18.26 40.84 11.52
N PRO A 152 17.63 41.71 10.71
CA PRO A 152 18.36 42.53 9.76
C PRO A 152 19.37 43.42 10.49
N PRO A 153 20.56 43.66 9.89
CA PRO A 153 21.61 44.44 10.53
C PRO A 153 21.09 45.85 10.81
N ARG A 154 21.12 46.25 12.09
CA ARG A 154 20.82 47.62 12.50
C ARG A 154 21.88 48.55 11.91
N SER A 155 21.56 49.26 10.82
CA SER A 155 22.33 50.40 10.39
C SER A 155 22.14 51.54 11.41
N SER A 156 23.11 51.78 12.29
CA SER A 156 23.16 53.04 13.03
C SER A 156 23.80 54.11 12.14
N ARG A 157 22.99 55.04 11.63
CA ARG A 157 23.47 56.37 11.26
C ARG A 157 23.40 57.24 12.52
N HIS A 158 24.55 57.66 13.04
CA HIS A 158 24.80 59.00 13.60
C HIS A 158 26.30 59.19 13.84
#